data_AF-A0A2N7W0V2-F1
#
_entry.id   AF-A0A2N7W0V2-F1
#
_cell.length_a   1.000
_cell.length_b   1.000
_cell.length_c   1.000
_cell.angle_alpha   90.00
_cell.angle_beta   90.00
_cell.angle_gamma   90.00
#
_symmetry.space_group_name_H-M   'P 1'
#
loop_
_entity.id
_entity.type
_entity.pdbx_description
1 polymer ?
#
loop_
_entity_poly.entity_id
_entity_poly.type
_entity_poly.pdbx_seq_one_letter_code
_entity_poly.pdbx_strand_id
1 'polypeptide(L)'
;MGNMKTLAAAALSASLAACGGGGGGSSGGTSTTSSSQSNGQALLAAYTVPASIAADKVQNYGTPFSAGNTYLQANCAVAGETSTTVYVTPNTVVYATTGVSDKAQALAADLAEQGIAADKAFLGLSTGTVGYDGTRINVCVDSSLGASIGETGTGVSGQGARDVFQVMSADSPNFDSRYPGATSLASYGTLYTHELMHVAHEALLGPVAQGALERWFAEGLATAAVGAPLPSKATILGYVDSQDLITAAGVSDMNVYPAYQATTQYILGGNGGLNFGAKNIPAFLSTVKANAIAACQAPIPSGIGEPSYLTDGMPAGTYNTCYHSGGAVDQRVTAAFHTTFNATFKNADNTPLLLHVADGANSLEATLHARLDAYLP
;
A
#
# COMPACT_ATOMS: atom_id res chain seq x y z
N MET A 1 34.37 3.44 -10.61
CA MET A 1 32.97 3.77 -10.93
C MET A 1 32.11 2.69 -10.30
N GLY A 2 31.69 2.90 -9.04
CA GLY A 2 30.88 1.93 -8.29
C GLY A 2 29.44 1.91 -8.81
N ASN A 3 28.88 0.72 -8.97
CA ASN A 3 27.57 0.44 -9.53
C ASN A 3 26.42 1.19 -8.81
N MET A 4 25.94 2.30 -9.39
CA MET A 4 24.68 2.93 -8.99
C MET A 4 23.47 1.98 -9.07
N LYS A 5 23.55 0.93 -9.91
CA LYS A 5 22.49 -0.09 -10.04
C LYS A 5 22.37 -1.00 -8.81
N THR A 6 23.44 -1.20 -8.04
CA THR A 6 23.44 -2.07 -6.85
C THR A 6 22.88 -1.36 -5.61
N LEU A 7 23.06 -0.04 -5.52
CA LEU A 7 22.50 0.80 -4.45
C LEU A 7 20.97 0.93 -4.54
N ALA A 8 20.41 0.99 -5.75
CA ALA A 8 18.97 1.08 -5.96
C ALA A 8 18.23 -0.23 -5.66
N ALA A 9 18.86 -1.39 -5.91
CA ALA A 9 18.29 -2.70 -5.56
C ALA A 9 18.28 -2.96 -4.04
N ALA A 10 19.34 -2.56 -3.32
CA ALA A 10 19.38 -2.65 -1.86
C ALA A 10 18.38 -1.71 -1.17
N ALA A 11 18.13 -0.54 -1.76
CA ALA A 11 17.14 0.42 -1.28
C ALA A 11 15.70 -0.14 -1.32
N LEU A 12 15.37 -0.94 -2.34
CA LEU A 12 14.08 -1.62 -2.50
C LEU A 12 13.96 -2.84 -1.59
N SER A 13 15.01 -3.65 -1.42
CA SER A 13 14.99 -4.75 -0.45
C SER A 13 14.75 -4.23 0.97
N ALA A 14 15.21 -3.03 1.31
CA ALA A 14 14.93 -2.38 2.59
C ALA A 14 13.50 -1.82 2.70
N SER A 15 12.94 -1.20 1.65
CA SER A 15 11.54 -0.74 1.68
C SER A 15 10.53 -1.88 1.60
N LEU A 16 10.80 -2.91 0.80
CA LEU A 16 10.03 -4.16 0.80
C LEU A 16 10.18 -4.86 2.15
N ALA A 17 11.39 -5.00 2.71
CA ALA A 17 11.55 -5.56 4.05
C ALA A 17 10.86 -4.74 5.15
N ALA A 18 10.66 -3.44 4.91
CA ALA A 18 9.93 -2.55 5.80
C ALA A 18 8.40 -2.77 5.75
N CYS A 19 7.82 -3.31 4.68
CA CYS A 19 6.42 -3.77 4.63
C CYS A 19 6.16 -5.06 5.44
N GLY A 20 7.19 -5.70 6.03
CA GLY A 20 7.03 -6.84 6.95
C GLY A 20 7.94 -8.06 6.77
N GLY A 21 9.03 -8.00 5.99
CA GLY A 21 9.73 -9.21 5.50
C GLY A 21 11.24 -9.15 5.65
N GLY A 22 11.76 -9.83 6.67
CA GLY A 22 13.20 -9.90 6.92
C GLY A 22 13.95 -10.67 5.84
N GLY A 23 14.92 -9.99 5.20
CA GLY A 23 16.06 -10.64 4.57
C GLY A 23 17.10 -10.98 5.64
N GLY A 24 17.25 -12.26 5.95
CA GLY A 24 18.15 -12.76 7.00
C GLY A 24 19.63 -12.55 6.70
N GLY A 25 20.34 -12.00 7.69
CA GLY A 25 21.79 -12.07 7.83
C GLY A 25 22.13 -12.23 9.30
N SER A 26 22.36 -13.48 9.74
CA SER A 26 22.86 -13.77 11.09
C SER A 26 24.33 -13.37 11.22
N SER A 27 24.61 -12.47 12.16
CA SER A 27 25.86 -12.46 12.92
C SER A 27 25.57 -11.91 14.30
N GLY A 28 25.56 -12.81 15.29
CA GLY A 28 25.39 -12.47 16.69
C GLY A 28 26.49 -11.54 17.17
N GLY A 29 26.08 -10.38 17.67
CA GLY A 29 26.93 -9.44 18.38
C GLY A 29 26.18 -8.95 19.59
N THR A 30 26.49 -9.51 20.75
CA THR A 30 26.10 -8.94 22.04
C THR A 30 26.84 -7.61 22.17
N SER A 31 26.17 -6.47 21.95
CA SER A 31 26.76 -5.15 22.21
C SER A 31 26.00 -4.40 23.28
N THR A 32 26.72 -4.20 24.38
CA THR A 32 26.58 -3.20 25.43
C THR A 32 25.97 -1.88 24.99
N THR A 33 25.14 -1.32 25.86
CA THR A 33 24.60 0.04 25.87
C THR A 33 25.70 1.10 25.73
N SER A 34 25.93 1.56 24.50
CA SER A 34 26.53 2.87 24.20
C SER A 34 25.46 3.72 23.52
N SER A 35 25.33 4.97 23.94
CA SER A 35 24.37 5.96 23.43
C SER A 35 24.68 6.43 22.00
N SER A 36 24.74 5.51 21.03
CA SER A 36 24.81 5.86 19.61
C SER A 36 23.42 6.28 19.14
N GLN A 37 23.32 7.53 18.66
CA GLN A 37 22.16 8.03 17.91
C GLN A 37 21.84 7.06 16.75
N SER A 38 20.57 6.70 16.56
CA SER A 38 20.18 5.86 15.42
C SER A 38 20.44 6.57 14.10
N ASN A 39 20.64 5.83 13.00
CA ASN A 39 20.78 6.46 11.67
C ASN A 39 19.53 7.29 11.34
N GLY A 40 18.34 6.80 11.72
CA GLY A 40 17.08 7.53 11.60
C GLY A 40 17.11 8.89 12.29
N GLN A 41 17.58 8.96 13.53
CA GLN A 41 17.73 10.22 14.26
C GLN A 41 18.78 11.15 13.62
N ALA A 42 19.88 10.62 13.08
CA ALA A 42 20.89 11.42 12.40
C ALA A 42 20.37 12.00 11.07
N LEU A 43 19.65 11.20 10.28
CA LEU A 43 18.99 11.63 9.04
C LEU A 43 17.91 12.68 9.33
N LEU A 44 17.12 12.47 10.38
CA LEU A 44 16.10 13.42 10.82
C LEU A 44 16.72 14.74 11.30
N ALA A 45 17.87 14.69 11.98
CA ALA A 45 18.60 15.89 12.38
C ALA A 45 19.06 16.72 11.16
N ALA A 46 19.54 16.06 10.11
CA ALA A 46 19.97 16.70 8.86
C ALA A 46 18.81 17.19 7.97
N TYR A 47 17.63 16.58 8.08
CA TYR A 47 16.44 16.99 7.32
C TYR A 47 16.02 18.42 7.67
N THR A 48 15.67 19.23 6.67
CA THR A 48 15.13 20.59 6.87
C THR A 48 13.65 20.57 6.52
N VAL A 49 12.78 20.87 7.49
CA VAL A 49 11.33 20.90 7.28
C VAL A 49 11.00 22.01 6.28
N PRO A 50 10.33 21.72 5.16
CA PRO A 50 9.87 22.74 4.23
C PRO A 50 8.96 23.75 4.92
N ALA A 51 9.08 25.03 4.56
CA ALA A 51 8.28 26.09 5.19
C ALA A 51 6.76 25.88 5.00
N SER A 52 6.34 25.29 3.88
CA SER A 52 4.96 24.90 3.63
C SER A 52 4.45 23.90 4.66
N ILE A 53 5.23 22.86 4.96
CA ILE A 53 4.89 21.83 5.95
C ILE A 53 4.91 22.41 7.37
N ALA A 54 5.91 23.24 7.69
CA ALA A 54 5.99 23.88 9.00
C ALA A 54 4.77 24.76 9.30
N ALA A 55 4.15 25.36 8.28
CA ALA A 55 2.96 26.19 8.41
C ALA A 55 1.67 25.37 8.65
N ASP A 56 1.66 24.08 8.32
CA ASP A 56 0.50 23.19 8.46
C ASP A 56 0.34 22.62 9.88
N LYS A 57 1.23 22.98 10.80
CA LYS A 57 1.18 22.54 12.20
C LYS A 57 0.00 23.17 12.93
N VAL A 58 -0.88 22.33 13.48
CA VAL A 58 -2.05 22.73 14.27
C VAL A 58 -1.97 22.15 15.66
N GLN A 59 -2.03 23.00 16.68
CA GLN A 59 -2.13 22.58 18.09
C GLN A 59 -3.59 22.45 18.52
N ASN A 60 -3.85 21.60 19.51
CA ASN A 60 -5.18 21.37 20.08
C ASN A 60 -6.23 20.97 19.03
N TYR A 61 -5.82 20.14 18.07
CA TYR A 61 -6.72 19.65 17.02
C TYR A 61 -7.81 18.78 17.63
N GLY A 62 -9.07 19.17 17.44
CA GLY A 62 -10.22 18.60 18.14
C GLY A 62 -10.76 17.30 17.53
N THR A 63 -10.33 16.94 16.32
CA THR A 63 -10.80 15.71 15.65
C THR A 63 -9.84 14.57 15.97
N PRO A 64 -10.29 13.50 16.64
CA PRO A 64 -9.44 12.34 16.91
C PRO A 64 -9.09 11.59 15.63
N PHE A 65 -7.97 10.88 15.63
CA PHE A 65 -7.64 9.93 14.57
C PHE A 65 -8.74 8.85 14.49
N SER A 66 -9.08 8.45 13.27
CA SER A 66 -10.03 7.36 13.00
C SER A 66 -9.43 6.40 12.00
N ALA A 67 -9.31 5.13 12.37
CA ALA A 67 -8.98 4.05 11.44
C ALA A 67 -10.20 3.59 10.61
N GLY A 68 -11.40 4.15 10.85
CA GLY A 68 -12.64 3.70 10.22
C GLY A 68 -12.95 2.22 10.48
N ASN A 69 -13.66 1.57 9.55
CA ASN A 69 -13.83 0.11 9.53
C ASN A 69 -12.72 -0.55 8.69
N THR A 70 -11.46 -0.25 9.00
CA THR A 70 -10.32 -0.95 8.42
C THR A 70 -9.83 -2.02 9.38
N TYR A 71 -8.96 -2.92 8.87
CA TYR A 71 -8.27 -3.90 9.71
C TYR A 71 -7.09 -3.27 10.48
N LEU A 72 -6.78 -1.98 10.25
CA LEU A 72 -5.62 -1.31 10.86
C LEU A 72 -5.85 -1.08 12.36
N GLN A 73 -4.91 -1.58 13.15
CA GLN A 73 -4.84 -1.35 14.59
C GLN A 73 -3.78 -0.28 14.89
N ALA A 74 -4.09 0.98 14.55
CA ALA A 74 -3.16 2.08 14.76
C ALA A 74 -3.22 2.61 16.20
N ASN A 75 -2.07 2.76 16.85
CA ASN A 75 -2.01 3.30 18.21
C ASN A 75 -2.52 4.74 18.32
N CYS A 76 -2.55 5.50 17.21
CA CYS A 76 -3.19 6.82 17.20
C CYS A 76 -4.71 6.76 17.47
N ALA A 77 -5.35 5.59 17.34
CA ALA A 77 -6.75 5.39 17.73
C ALA A 77 -6.92 5.11 19.24
N VAL A 78 -5.82 4.85 19.98
CA VAL A 78 -5.86 4.54 21.41
C VAL A 78 -5.94 5.83 22.22
N ALA A 79 -6.94 5.92 23.08
CA ALA A 79 -7.17 7.10 23.90
C ALA A 79 -5.98 7.36 24.83
N GLY A 80 -5.45 8.59 24.77
CA GLY A 80 -4.32 9.02 25.60
C GLY A 80 -2.94 8.70 25.01
N GLU A 81 -2.86 7.99 23.88
CA GLU A 81 -1.59 7.73 23.21
C GLU A 81 -1.29 8.76 22.12
N THR A 82 -2.28 9.47 21.59
CA THR A 82 -2.12 10.41 20.47
C THR A 82 -1.89 11.85 20.91
N SER A 83 -0.93 12.52 20.29
CA SER A 83 -0.73 13.96 20.39
C SER A 83 -1.92 14.74 19.82
N THR A 84 -2.33 15.82 20.47
CA THR A 84 -3.32 16.78 19.93
C THR A 84 -2.70 17.80 18.98
N THR A 85 -1.38 17.75 18.79
CA THR A 85 -0.68 18.50 17.74
C THR A 85 -0.61 17.63 16.49
N VAL A 86 -1.12 18.15 15.38
CA VAL A 86 -1.16 17.48 14.08
C VAL A 86 -0.56 18.37 12.99
N TYR A 87 -0.25 17.78 11.84
CA TYR A 87 -0.01 18.54 10.61
C TYR A 87 -1.22 18.35 9.68
N VAL A 88 -1.90 19.44 9.33
CA VAL A 88 -3.07 19.44 8.43
C VAL A 88 -2.65 19.95 7.07
N THR A 89 -2.17 19.05 6.23
CA THR A 89 -1.71 19.37 4.87
C THR A 89 -2.91 19.38 3.90
N PRO A 90 -2.71 19.70 2.61
CA PRO A 90 -3.78 19.60 1.61
C PRO A 90 -4.42 18.20 1.54
N ASN A 91 -3.62 17.13 1.53
CA ASN A 91 -4.14 15.78 1.32
C ASN A 91 -4.27 14.96 2.61
N THR A 92 -3.63 15.35 3.72
CA THR A 92 -3.55 14.52 4.93
C THR A 92 -3.83 15.26 6.23
N VAL A 93 -4.18 14.50 7.26
CA VAL A 93 -4.06 14.90 8.67
C VAL A 93 -3.10 13.94 9.33
N VAL A 94 -1.93 14.42 9.74
CA VAL A 94 -0.88 13.59 10.33
C VAL A 94 -0.92 13.69 11.84
N TYR A 95 -1.33 12.60 12.46
CA TYR A 95 -1.30 12.35 13.89
C TYR A 95 0.00 11.65 14.27
N ALA A 96 0.36 11.74 15.55
CA ALA A 96 1.52 11.04 16.07
C ALA A 96 1.24 10.49 17.47
N THR A 97 1.76 9.30 17.76
CA THR A 97 1.79 8.77 19.13
C THR A 97 2.71 9.61 20.01
N THR A 98 2.44 9.63 21.31
CA THR A 98 3.25 10.29 22.33
C THR A 98 4.68 9.75 22.27
N GLY A 99 5.67 10.64 22.23
CA GLY A 99 7.09 10.28 22.13
C GLY A 99 7.68 10.39 20.72
N VAL A 100 6.85 10.49 19.67
CA VAL A 100 7.31 10.89 18.33
C VAL A 100 7.70 12.37 18.36
N SER A 101 8.87 12.72 17.84
CA SER A 101 9.29 14.11 17.76
C SER A 101 8.48 14.91 16.74
N ASP A 102 8.29 16.20 17.01
CA ASP A 102 7.63 17.12 16.07
C ASP A 102 8.27 17.11 14.67
N LYS A 103 9.60 16.94 14.62
CA LYS A 103 10.34 16.89 13.36
C LYS A 103 10.05 15.60 12.58
N ALA A 104 9.89 14.47 13.25
CA ALA A 104 9.51 13.20 12.62
C ALA A 104 8.07 13.26 12.09
N GLN A 105 7.15 13.88 12.84
CA GLN A 105 5.78 14.11 12.39
C GLN A 105 5.74 15.05 11.16
N ALA A 106 6.54 16.12 11.16
CA ALA A 106 6.67 17.01 10.00
C ALA A 106 7.24 16.29 8.77
N LEU A 107 8.29 15.46 8.96
CA LEU A 107 8.84 14.64 7.88
C LEU A 107 7.78 13.69 7.30
N ALA A 108 6.96 13.06 8.15
CA ALA A 108 5.89 12.19 7.68
C ALA A 108 4.83 12.95 6.87
N ALA A 109 4.48 14.17 7.27
CA ALA A 109 3.58 15.03 6.50
C ALA A 109 4.16 15.37 5.12
N ASP A 110 5.45 15.74 5.06
CA ASP A 110 6.14 16.00 3.78
C ASP A 110 6.18 14.78 2.86
N LEU A 111 6.64 13.63 3.38
CA LEU A 111 6.74 12.40 2.60
C LEU A 111 5.37 11.87 2.16
N ALA A 112 4.32 12.06 2.96
CA ALA A 112 2.97 11.68 2.56
C ALA A 112 2.44 12.54 1.40
N GLU A 113 2.67 13.86 1.43
CA GLU A 113 2.30 14.74 0.31
C GLU A 113 3.08 14.39 -0.97
N GLN A 114 4.37 14.06 -0.85
CA GLN A 114 5.18 13.61 -1.99
C GLN A 114 4.69 12.27 -2.54
N GLY A 115 4.38 11.30 -1.67
CA GLY A 115 3.82 10.00 -2.05
C GLY A 115 2.49 10.14 -2.79
N ILE A 116 1.57 10.94 -2.25
CA ILE A 116 0.26 11.20 -2.86
C ILE A 116 0.41 11.87 -4.23
N ALA A 117 1.32 12.82 -4.37
CA ALA A 117 1.61 13.45 -5.65
C ALA A 117 2.15 12.45 -6.68
N ALA A 118 3.05 11.55 -6.27
CA ALA A 118 3.59 10.49 -7.13
C ALA A 118 2.50 9.51 -7.58
N ASP A 119 1.66 9.04 -6.66
CA ASP A 119 0.56 8.11 -6.96
C ASP A 119 -0.48 8.74 -7.88
N LYS A 120 -0.87 9.99 -7.61
CA LYS A 120 -1.79 10.73 -8.48
C LYS A 120 -1.21 10.87 -9.89
N ALA A 121 0.07 11.18 -10.02
CA ALA A 121 0.73 11.25 -11.32
C ALA A 121 0.77 9.89 -12.03
N PHE A 122 1.11 8.81 -11.31
CA PHE A 122 1.15 7.45 -11.83
C PHE A 122 -0.20 6.97 -12.35
N LEU A 123 -1.26 7.15 -11.55
CA LEU A 123 -2.63 6.78 -11.88
C LEU A 123 -3.35 7.78 -12.81
N GLY A 124 -2.75 8.93 -13.09
CA GLY A 124 -3.39 9.99 -13.87
C GLY A 124 -4.59 10.65 -13.18
N LEU A 125 -4.59 10.68 -11.84
CA LEU A 125 -5.63 11.32 -11.04
C LEU A 125 -5.43 12.85 -11.00
N SER A 126 -6.49 13.57 -10.64
CA SER A 126 -6.45 15.03 -10.44
C SER A 126 -5.54 15.41 -9.28
N THR A 127 -4.76 16.48 -9.44
CA THR A 127 -3.87 17.05 -8.40
C THR A 127 -4.62 17.93 -7.38
N GLY A 128 -5.91 17.69 -7.16
CA GLY A 128 -6.72 18.45 -6.21
C GLY A 128 -6.19 18.40 -4.77
N THR A 129 -6.62 19.34 -3.93
CA THR A 129 -6.14 19.57 -2.54
C THR A 129 -6.93 18.78 -1.49
N VAL A 130 -7.12 17.50 -1.75
CA VAL A 130 -7.80 16.49 -0.94
C VAL A 130 -7.32 15.13 -1.48
N GLY A 131 -7.27 14.07 -0.67
CA GLY A 131 -6.62 12.77 -0.93
C GLY A 131 -6.98 12.07 -2.25
N TYR A 132 -7.42 10.81 -2.24
CA TYR A 132 -7.71 10.09 -3.49
C TYR A 132 -9.18 10.15 -3.90
N ASP A 133 -10.09 10.25 -2.93
CA ASP A 133 -11.55 10.26 -3.14
C ASP A 133 -12.22 11.61 -2.85
N GLY A 134 -11.43 12.63 -2.49
CA GLY A 134 -11.95 13.93 -2.07
C GLY A 134 -11.92 14.16 -0.56
N THR A 135 -11.50 13.17 0.24
CA THR A 135 -11.30 13.30 1.68
C THR A 135 -9.81 13.35 2.04
N ARG A 136 -9.46 13.89 3.21
CA ARG A 136 -8.07 13.84 3.70
C ARG A 136 -7.79 12.46 4.28
N ILE A 137 -6.57 11.97 4.04
CA ILE A 137 -6.07 10.71 4.59
C ILE A 137 -5.62 10.95 6.03
N ASN A 138 -6.06 10.10 6.96
CA ASN A 138 -5.56 10.11 8.33
C ASN A 138 -4.25 9.33 8.38
N VAL A 139 -3.16 10.00 8.75
CA VAL A 139 -1.85 9.37 8.89
C VAL A 139 -1.52 9.22 10.37
N CYS A 140 -1.19 8.01 10.82
CA CYS A 140 -0.67 7.75 12.16
C CYS A 140 0.83 7.51 12.11
N VAL A 141 1.61 8.37 12.76
CA VAL A 141 3.05 8.18 12.96
C VAL A 141 3.27 7.55 14.33
N ASP A 142 3.85 6.35 14.35
CA ASP A 142 3.95 5.54 15.56
C ASP A 142 5.40 5.10 15.80
N SER A 143 5.92 5.36 16.99
CA SER A 143 7.30 4.97 17.35
C SER A 143 7.48 3.47 17.62
N SER A 144 6.40 2.74 17.90
CA SER A 144 6.39 1.31 18.27
C SER A 144 6.27 0.35 17.09
N LEU A 145 5.86 0.84 15.92
CA LEU A 145 5.86 0.06 14.68
C LEU A 145 7.29 -0.36 14.29
N GLY A 146 7.39 -1.39 13.46
CA GLY A 146 8.65 -2.00 13.06
C GLY A 146 9.33 -2.88 14.12
N ALA A 147 8.68 -3.17 15.26
CA ALA A 147 9.26 -3.91 16.38
C ALA A 147 9.48 -5.42 16.16
N SER A 148 8.83 -6.07 15.18
CA SER A 148 8.97 -7.53 14.96
C SER A 148 8.96 -7.94 13.48
N ILE A 149 9.55 -9.07 13.09
CA ILE A 149 9.51 -9.49 11.68
C ILE A 149 8.12 -10.06 11.37
N GLY A 150 7.37 -9.43 10.47
CA GLY A 150 6.06 -9.91 9.98
C GLY A 150 5.16 -8.79 9.45
N GLU A 151 4.10 -9.17 8.74
CA GLU A 151 3.11 -8.26 8.12
C GLU A 151 1.91 -7.92 9.02
N THR A 152 1.97 -8.28 10.30
CA THR A 152 0.88 -8.08 11.26
C THR A 152 1.36 -7.41 12.54
N GLY A 153 0.44 -6.68 13.18
CA GLY A 153 0.70 -5.99 14.44
C GLY A 153 1.83 -4.95 14.32
N THR A 154 2.76 -4.96 15.26
CA THR A 154 3.90 -4.03 15.28
C THR A 154 5.03 -4.42 14.34
N GLY A 155 4.86 -5.46 13.52
CA GLY A 155 5.91 -5.98 12.67
C GLY A 155 6.13 -5.24 11.34
N VAL A 156 5.15 -4.43 10.94
CA VAL A 156 5.19 -3.59 9.75
C VAL A 156 5.80 -2.24 10.06
N SER A 157 6.49 -1.64 9.08
CA SER A 157 6.99 -0.26 9.16
C SER A 157 6.02 0.72 8.53
N GLY A 158 5.05 0.24 7.75
CA GLY A 158 4.00 1.03 7.15
C GLY A 158 2.82 0.13 6.77
N GLN A 159 1.61 0.69 6.74
CA GLN A 159 0.42 -0.02 6.26
C GLN A 159 -0.65 0.97 5.80
N GLY A 160 -1.06 0.86 4.54
CA GLY A 160 -2.17 1.63 3.96
C GLY A 160 -3.50 0.87 3.95
N ALA A 161 -4.58 1.56 4.29
CA ALA A 161 -5.95 1.11 4.09
C ALA A 161 -6.84 2.29 3.65
N ARG A 162 -8.13 2.05 3.43
CA ARG A 162 -9.07 3.09 2.99
C ARG A 162 -9.00 4.32 3.91
N ASP A 163 -8.62 5.45 3.35
CA ASP A 163 -8.50 6.78 3.98
C ASP A 163 -7.54 6.86 5.18
N VAL A 164 -6.72 5.83 5.39
CA VAL A 164 -5.88 5.69 6.58
C VAL A 164 -4.53 5.11 6.22
N PHE A 165 -3.47 5.70 6.76
CA PHE A 165 -2.11 5.22 6.63
C PHE A 165 -1.46 5.21 8.02
N GLN A 166 -0.76 4.13 8.39
CA GLN A 166 0.10 4.11 9.57
C GLN A 166 1.54 3.88 9.18
N VAL A 167 2.48 4.50 9.89
CA VAL A 167 3.91 4.43 9.57
C VAL A 167 4.77 4.52 10.82
N MET A 168 5.85 3.74 10.83
CA MET A 168 6.89 3.80 11.84
C MET A 168 7.59 5.15 11.81
N SER A 169 7.67 5.84 12.94
CA SER A 169 8.39 7.12 13.02
C SER A 169 9.86 7.01 12.61
N ALA A 170 10.40 8.04 11.95
CA ALA A 170 11.81 8.09 11.55
C ALA A 170 12.79 8.14 12.76
N ASP A 171 12.31 8.57 13.93
CA ASP A 171 13.07 8.53 15.19
C ASP A 171 12.76 7.28 16.05
N SER A 172 12.02 6.31 15.50
CA SER A 172 11.74 5.03 16.16
C SER A 172 13.05 4.30 16.51
N PRO A 173 13.11 3.63 17.67
CA PRO A 173 14.22 2.74 18.00
C PRO A 173 14.37 1.58 16.99
N ASN A 174 13.32 1.27 16.22
CA ASN A 174 13.33 0.19 15.25
C ASN A 174 13.88 0.63 13.87
N PHE A 175 14.12 1.92 13.64
CA PHE A 175 14.51 2.43 12.32
C PHE A 175 15.74 1.73 11.74
N ASP A 176 16.81 1.59 12.53
CA ASP A 176 18.06 0.99 12.06
C ASP A 176 17.94 -0.50 11.75
N SER A 177 17.00 -1.20 12.40
CA SER A 177 16.71 -2.59 12.10
C SER A 177 16.00 -2.76 10.74
N ARG A 178 15.21 -1.76 10.33
CA ARG A 178 14.44 -1.75 9.07
C ARG A 178 15.21 -1.16 7.91
N TYR A 179 16.06 -0.18 8.21
CA TYR A 179 16.86 0.52 7.23
C TYR A 179 18.35 0.43 7.62
N PRO A 180 18.91 -0.81 7.66
CA PRO A 180 20.28 -1.01 8.11
C PRO A 180 21.27 -0.26 7.21
N GLY A 181 22.06 0.63 7.83
CA GLY A 181 23.07 1.41 7.12
C GLY A 181 22.52 2.51 6.21
N ALA A 182 21.26 2.94 6.40
CA ALA A 182 20.69 4.01 5.60
C ALA A 182 21.48 5.32 5.73
N THR A 183 21.88 5.87 4.58
CA THR A 183 22.58 7.16 4.47
C THR A 183 21.67 8.26 3.88
N SER A 184 20.42 7.95 3.58
CA SER A 184 19.41 8.91 3.09
C SER A 184 18.00 8.44 3.46
N LEU A 185 17.04 9.36 3.41
CA LEU A 185 15.62 9.07 3.61
C LEU A 185 14.93 8.49 2.36
N ALA A 186 15.65 8.18 1.29
CA ALA A 186 15.06 7.76 0.01
C ALA A 186 14.24 6.46 0.13
N SER A 187 14.82 5.40 0.71
CA SER A 187 14.08 4.14 0.95
C SER A 187 12.88 4.32 1.87
N TYR A 188 13.04 5.16 2.90
CA TYR A 188 11.92 5.50 3.79
C TYR A 188 10.81 6.24 3.01
N GLY A 189 11.17 7.19 2.13
CA GLY A 189 10.22 7.85 1.23
C GLY A 189 9.52 6.89 0.25
N THR A 190 10.21 5.86 -0.26
CA THR A 190 9.55 4.86 -1.13
C THR A 190 8.47 4.06 -0.41
N LEU A 191 8.59 3.85 0.91
CA LEU A 191 7.53 3.21 1.71
C LEU A 191 6.26 4.06 1.68
N TYR A 192 6.37 5.40 1.71
CA TYR A 192 5.19 6.27 1.65
C TYR A 192 4.45 6.09 0.32
N THR A 193 5.16 6.14 -0.82
CA THR A 193 4.52 5.90 -2.13
C THR A 193 3.90 4.51 -2.23
N HIS A 194 4.58 3.47 -1.73
CA HIS A 194 4.04 2.11 -1.72
C HIS A 194 2.73 2.02 -0.92
N GLU A 195 2.76 2.44 0.34
CA GLU A 195 1.61 2.32 1.23
C GLU A 195 0.48 3.28 0.88
N LEU A 196 0.79 4.46 0.35
CA LEU A 196 -0.22 5.40 -0.13
C LEU A 196 -0.88 4.93 -1.43
N MET A 197 -0.20 4.12 -2.26
CA MET A 197 -0.86 3.41 -3.35
C MET A 197 -1.90 2.42 -2.78
N HIS A 198 -1.62 1.81 -1.62
CA HIS A 198 -2.61 1.00 -0.92
C HIS A 198 -3.79 1.80 -0.36
N VAL A 199 -3.59 3.06 -0.01
CA VAL A 199 -4.71 3.96 0.31
C VAL A 199 -5.47 4.35 -0.95
N ALA A 200 -4.78 4.59 -2.07
CA ALA A 200 -5.35 5.07 -3.32
C ALA A 200 -6.35 4.09 -3.92
N HIS A 201 -5.94 2.84 -4.15
CA HIS A 201 -6.81 1.82 -4.74
C HIS A 201 -7.99 1.47 -3.82
N GLU A 202 -7.82 1.43 -2.49
CA GLU A 202 -8.92 1.22 -1.53
C GLU A 202 -9.91 2.40 -1.49
N ALA A 203 -9.42 3.64 -1.59
CA ALA A 203 -10.28 4.83 -1.71
C ALA A 203 -11.10 4.82 -3.02
N LEU A 204 -10.47 4.41 -4.14
CA LEU A 204 -11.15 4.28 -5.43
C LEU A 204 -12.19 3.15 -5.45
N LEU A 205 -11.91 2.02 -4.81
CA LEU A 205 -12.85 0.91 -4.61
C LEU A 205 -14.00 1.32 -3.68
N GLY A 206 -13.71 2.13 -2.67
CA GLY A 206 -14.67 2.54 -1.67
C GLY A 206 -15.11 1.40 -0.73
N PRO A 207 -16.05 1.68 0.17
CA PRO A 207 -16.35 0.80 1.30
C PRO A 207 -16.91 -0.58 0.97
N VAL A 208 -17.59 -0.70 -0.16
CA VAL A 208 -18.26 -1.95 -0.55
C VAL A 208 -17.28 -2.96 -1.16
N ALA A 209 -16.28 -2.45 -1.89
CA ALA A 209 -15.30 -3.26 -2.61
C ALA A 209 -13.93 -3.29 -1.91
N GLN A 210 -13.89 -2.89 -0.64
CA GLN A 210 -12.67 -2.89 0.16
C GLN A 210 -12.07 -4.29 0.22
N GLY A 211 -10.76 -4.41 -0.03
CA GLY A 211 -10.06 -5.70 -0.06
C GLY A 211 -10.45 -6.62 -1.22
N ALA A 212 -11.12 -6.12 -2.26
CA ALA A 212 -11.49 -6.92 -3.43
C ALA A 212 -10.28 -7.43 -4.23
N LEU A 213 -9.17 -6.69 -4.18
CA LEU A 213 -8.01 -6.95 -5.02
C LEU A 213 -7.19 -8.10 -4.46
N GLU A 214 -6.75 -8.97 -5.36
CA GLU A 214 -5.80 -10.00 -5.00
C GLU A 214 -4.45 -9.39 -4.65
N ARG A 215 -3.78 -10.03 -3.69
CA ARG A 215 -2.52 -9.55 -3.12
C ARG A 215 -1.47 -9.26 -4.19
N TRP A 216 -1.26 -10.16 -5.15
CA TRP A 216 -0.27 -9.96 -6.21
C TRP A 216 -0.52 -8.68 -7.02
N PHE A 217 -1.79 -8.32 -7.24
CA PHE A 217 -2.16 -7.14 -8.00
C PHE A 217 -1.99 -5.88 -7.17
N ALA A 218 -2.49 -5.89 -5.93
CA ALA A 218 -2.35 -4.78 -4.99
C ALA A 218 -0.87 -4.44 -4.72
N GLU A 219 -0.08 -5.44 -4.32
CA GLU A 219 1.35 -5.28 -4.00
C GLU A 219 2.19 -5.00 -5.26
N GLY A 220 1.87 -5.65 -6.37
CA GLY A 220 2.54 -5.42 -7.64
C GLY A 220 2.31 -4.00 -8.16
N LEU A 221 1.10 -3.45 -7.99
CA LEU A 221 0.78 -2.07 -8.36
C LEU A 221 1.47 -1.05 -7.46
N ALA A 222 1.45 -1.26 -6.13
CA ALA A 222 2.17 -0.43 -5.17
C ALA A 222 3.68 -0.40 -5.46
N THR A 223 4.28 -1.57 -5.70
CA THR A 223 5.71 -1.66 -6.05
C THR A 223 6.01 -1.03 -7.42
N ALA A 224 5.11 -1.17 -8.39
CA ALA A 224 5.26 -0.54 -9.70
C ALA A 224 5.17 0.99 -9.65
N ALA A 225 4.34 1.55 -8.76
CA ALA A 225 4.19 2.99 -8.57
C ALA A 225 5.46 3.64 -8.01
N VAL A 226 6.18 2.94 -7.13
CA VAL A 226 7.50 3.35 -6.65
C VAL A 226 8.53 3.43 -7.79
N GLY A 227 8.37 2.61 -8.84
CA GLY A 227 9.25 2.62 -10.00
C GLY A 227 10.64 2.05 -9.74
N ALA A 228 10.77 1.17 -8.76
CA ALA A 228 12.06 0.59 -8.39
C ALA A 228 12.61 -0.36 -9.47
N PRO A 229 13.94 -0.49 -9.63
CA PRO A 229 14.52 -1.41 -10.61
C PRO A 229 14.18 -2.86 -10.30
N LEU A 230 13.78 -3.61 -11.32
CA LEU A 230 13.61 -5.05 -11.23
C LEU A 230 14.97 -5.77 -11.11
N PRO A 231 15.03 -6.91 -10.38
CA PRO A 231 16.19 -7.81 -10.39
C PRO A 231 16.32 -8.51 -11.76
N SER A 232 17.29 -9.40 -11.89
CA SER A 232 17.51 -10.12 -13.15
C SER A 232 16.29 -10.95 -13.57
N LYS A 233 16.09 -11.10 -14.88
CA LYS A 233 15.06 -11.98 -15.44
C LYS A 233 15.08 -13.38 -14.82
N ALA A 234 16.26 -13.98 -14.67
CA ALA A 234 16.42 -15.30 -14.06
C ALA A 234 15.95 -15.34 -12.60
N THR A 235 16.17 -14.27 -11.83
CA THR A 235 15.67 -14.16 -10.46
C THR A 235 14.14 -14.12 -10.41
N ILE A 236 13.53 -13.31 -11.29
CA ILE A 236 12.08 -13.16 -11.36
C ILE A 236 11.42 -14.48 -11.75
N LEU A 237 11.91 -15.13 -12.81
CA LEU A 237 11.39 -16.43 -13.25
C LEU A 237 11.61 -17.51 -12.17
N GLY A 238 12.72 -17.45 -11.43
CA GLY A 238 12.95 -18.34 -10.30
C GLY A 238 11.90 -18.21 -9.19
N TYR A 239 11.39 -17.01 -8.91
CA TYR A 239 10.28 -16.83 -7.97
C TYR A 239 8.98 -17.44 -8.50
N VAL A 240 8.67 -17.18 -9.77
CA VAL A 240 7.48 -17.71 -10.46
C VAL A 240 7.48 -19.25 -10.47
N ASP A 241 8.64 -19.88 -10.66
CA ASP A 241 8.75 -21.34 -10.67
C ASP A 241 8.67 -21.98 -9.28
N SER A 242 8.97 -21.21 -8.23
CA SER A 242 9.05 -21.72 -6.86
C SER A 242 7.69 -21.76 -6.14
N GLN A 243 6.75 -20.92 -6.55
CA GLN A 243 5.51 -20.66 -5.82
C GLN A 243 4.38 -20.26 -6.78
N ASP A 244 3.14 -20.60 -6.43
CA ASP A 244 1.97 -20.07 -7.13
C ASP A 244 1.70 -18.63 -6.65
N LEU A 245 2.00 -17.67 -7.53
CA LEU A 245 1.96 -16.24 -7.22
C LEU A 245 0.58 -15.62 -7.48
N ILE A 246 -0.28 -16.24 -8.28
CA ILE A 246 -1.57 -15.66 -8.71
C ILE A 246 -2.70 -16.38 -7.96
N THR A 247 -2.73 -16.15 -6.65
CA THR A 247 -3.77 -16.65 -5.76
C THR A 247 -4.45 -15.51 -5.03
N ALA A 248 -5.72 -15.70 -4.68
CA ALA A 248 -6.51 -14.68 -3.98
C ALA A 248 -5.89 -14.25 -2.63
N ALA A 249 -5.33 -15.22 -1.87
CA ALA A 249 -4.64 -14.94 -0.61
C ALA A 249 -3.19 -14.46 -0.81
N GLY A 250 -2.61 -14.69 -1.99
CA GLY A 250 -1.19 -14.56 -2.27
C GLY A 250 -0.33 -15.52 -1.44
N VAL A 251 0.99 -15.39 -1.61
CA VAL A 251 1.98 -15.99 -0.71
C VAL A 251 2.45 -14.97 0.31
N SER A 252 2.75 -15.44 1.53
CA SER A 252 3.33 -14.61 2.59
C SER A 252 4.83 -14.35 2.41
N ASP A 253 5.45 -14.89 1.37
CA ASP A 253 6.86 -14.69 1.06
C ASP A 253 7.07 -13.35 0.36
N MET A 254 7.63 -12.39 1.08
CA MET A 254 7.88 -11.06 0.54
C MET A 254 9.02 -10.99 -0.48
N ASN A 255 9.83 -12.05 -0.59
CA ASN A 255 10.87 -12.09 -1.62
C ASN A 255 10.28 -12.13 -3.04
N VAL A 256 9.00 -12.44 -3.20
CA VAL A 256 8.33 -12.53 -4.50
C VAL A 256 7.77 -11.20 -5.00
N TYR A 257 7.83 -10.12 -4.21
CA TYR A 257 7.32 -8.80 -4.63
C TYR A 257 7.89 -8.31 -5.96
N PRO A 258 9.17 -8.55 -6.30
CA PRO A 258 9.67 -8.24 -7.64
C PRO A 258 8.97 -9.00 -8.77
N ALA A 259 8.47 -10.22 -8.51
CA ALA A 259 7.65 -10.95 -9.47
C ALA A 259 6.24 -10.34 -9.57
N TYR A 260 5.62 -9.93 -8.46
CA TYR A 260 4.36 -9.15 -8.50
C TYR A 260 4.52 -7.85 -9.29
N GLN A 261 5.60 -7.11 -9.04
CA GLN A 261 5.93 -5.90 -9.79
C GLN A 261 6.09 -6.20 -11.29
N ALA A 262 6.83 -7.25 -11.65
CA ALA A 262 7.03 -7.64 -13.04
C ALA A 262 5.72 -8.04 -13.73
N THR A 263 4.84 -8.78 -13.03
CA THR A 263 3.50 -9.14 -13.52
C THR A 263 2.64 -7.90 -13.77
N THR A 264 2.64 -6.95 -12.83
CA THR A 264 1.89 -5.71 -13.01
C THR A 264 2.51 -4.84 -14.11
N GLN A 265 3.84 -4.78 -14.22
CA GLN A 265 4.49 -4.08 -15.34
C GLN A 265 4.17 -4.73 -16.70
N TYR A 266 4.07 -6.05 -16.78
CA TYR A 266 3.58 -6.75 -17.97
C TYR A 266 2.15 -6.32 -18.33
N ILE A 267 1.26 -6.16 -17.36
CA ILE A 267 -0.11 -5.68 -17.58
C ILE A 267 -0.11 -4.21 -18.06
N LEU A 268 0.64 -3.35 -17.36
CA LEU A 268 0.63 -1.91 -17.61
C LEU A 268 1.42 -1.51 -18.86
N GLY A 269 2.50 -2.23 -19.18
CA GLY A 269 3.52 -1.84 -20.14
C GLY A 269 3.23 -2.22 -21.59
N GLY A 270 3.80 -1.45 -22.52
CA GLY A 270 3.84 -1.79 -23.95
C GLY A 270 5.02 -2.68 -24.32
N ASN A 271 5.18 -3.00 -25.61
CA ASN A 271 6.23 -3.88 -26.17
C ASN A 271 6.33 -5.24 -25.47
N GLY A 272 5.47 -6.19 -25.86
CA GLY A 272 5.43 -7.53 -25.28
C GLY A 272 4.54 -7.66 -24.04
N GLY A 273 4.14 -6.54 -23.43
CA GLY A 273 3.09 -6.46 -22.39
C GLY A 273 1.68 -6.22 -22.96
N LEU A 274 0.69 -6.07 -22.07
CA LEU A 274 -0.73 -5.88 -22.42
C LEU A 274 -1.08 -4.44 -22.81
N ASN A 275 -0.17 -3.49 -22.61
CA ASN A 275 -0.34 -2.07 -22.93
C ASN A 275 -1.59 -1.46 -22.28
N PHE A 276 -1.97 -1.92 -21.08
CA PHE A 276 -3.14 -1.40 -20.38
C PHE A 276 -2.91 0.03 -19.88
N GLY A 277 -1.69 0.37 -19.46
CA GLY A 277 -1.34 1.70 -18.95
C GLY A 277 -1.87 2.01 -17.56
N ALA A 278 -1.02 2.57 -16.69
CA ALA A 278 -1.37 2.89 -15.30
C ALA A 278 -2.58 3.83 -15.16
N LYS A 279 -2.77 4.73 -16.12
CA LYS A 279 -3.90 5.68 -16.13
C LYS A 279 -5.28 5.05 -16.33
N ASN A 280 -5.34 3.79 -16.77
CA ASN A 280 -6.60 3.06 -16.92
C ASN A 280 -6.99 2.30 -15.64
N ILE A 281 -6.11 2.25 -14.63
CA ILE A 281 -6.38 1.58 -13.35
C ILE A 281 -7.58 2.19 -12.62
N PRO A 282 -7.76 3.52 -12.51
CA PRO A 282 -8.95 4.07 -11.87
C PRO A 282 -10.27 3.63 -12.50
N ALA A 283 -10.31 3.50 -13.84
CA ALA A 283 -11.50 3.00 -14.54
C ALA A 283 -11.74 1.50 -14.30
N PHE A 284 -10.67 0.71 -14.23
CA PHE A 284 -10.72 -0.69 -13.86
C PHE A 284 -11.29 -0.87 -12.44
N LEU A 285 -10.74 -0.15 -11.45
CA LEU A 285 -11.20 -0.21 -10.06
C LEU A 285 -12.65 0.27 -9.89
N SER A 286 -13.07 1.28 -10.67
CA SER A 286 -14.47 1.71 -10.72
C SER A 286 -15.41 0.59 -11.22
N THR A 287 -14.95 -0.22 -12.17
CA THR A 287 -15.70 -1.40 -12.67
C THR A 287 -15.75 -2.51 -11.61
N VAL A 288 -14.64 -2.77 -10.91
CA VAL A 288 -14.61 -3.70 -9.76
C VAL A 288 -15.62 -3.27 -8.70
N LYS A 289 -15.60 -1.98 -8.33
CA LYS A 289 -16.55 -1.39 -7.38
C LYS A 289 -18.01 -1.59 -7.81
N ALA A 290 -18.34 -1.30 -9.06
CA ALA A 290 -19.70 -1.46 -9.58
C ALA A 290 -20.16 -2.94 -9.50
N ASN A 291 -19.28 -3.88 -9.86
CA ASN A 291 -19.56 -5.30 -9.78
C ASN A 291 -19.73 -5.77 -8.32
N ALA A 292 -18.92 -5.27 -7.40
CA ALA A 292 -19.06 -5.57 -5.97
C ALA A 292 -20.38 -5.02 -5.40
N ILE A 293 -20.73 -3.77 -5.71
CA ILE A 293 -22.03 -3.19 -5.32
C ILE A 293 -23.19 -4.04 -5.83
N ALA A 294 -23.15 -4.44 -7.11
CA ALA A 294 -24.20 -5.28 -7.69
C ALA A 294 -24.34 -6.64 -7.00
N ALA A 295 -23.22 -7.25 -6.57
CA ALA A 295 -23.20 -8.53 -5.88
C ALA A 295 -23.62 -8.44 -4.39
N CYS A 296 -23.46 -7.27 -3.78
CA CYS A 296 -23.60 -7.07 -2.35
C CYS A 296 -24.85 -6.30 -1.93
N GLN A 297 -25.51 -5.58 -2.84
CA GLN A 297 -26.69 -4.79 -2.52
C GLN A 297 -27.93 -5.63 -2.24
N ALA A 298 -28.68 -5.25 -1.20
CA ALA A 298 -30.06 -5.68 -0.97
C ALA A 298 -30.94 -4.48 -0.59
N PRO A 299 -32.26 -4.51 -0.91
CA PRO A 299 -33.17 -3.45 -0.50
C PRO A 299 -33.28 -3.34 1.02
N ILE A 300 -33.29 -2.11 1.55
CA ILE A 300 -33.57 -1.87 2.97
C ILE A 300 -35.04 -2.21 3.27
N PRO A 301 -35.35 -3.09 4.24
CA PRO A 301 -36.71 -3.38 4.62
C PRO A 301 -37.47 -2.13 5.09
N SER A 302 -38.73 -1.99 4.66
CA SER A 302 -39.57 -0.84 5.03
C SER A 302 -39.70 -0.70 6.55
N GLY A 303 -39.46 0.51 7.06
CA GLY A 303 -39.60 0.84 8.49
C GLY A 303 -38.39 0.48 9.36
N ILE A 304 -37.31 -0.03 8.77
CA ILE A 304 -36.04 -0.28 9.46
C ILE A 304 -35.02 0.77 9.01
N GLY A 305 -34.35 1.42 9.98
CA GLY A 305 -33.16 2.23 9.73
C GLY A 305 -31.93 1.34 9.90
N GLU A 306 -31.17 1.15 8.84
CA GLU A 306 -29.90 0.44 8.92
C GLU A 306 -28.81 1.35 9.49
N PRO A 307 -27.85 0.80 10.27
CA PRO A 307 -26.66 1.53 10.66
C PRO A 307 -25.91 2.12 9.45
N SER A 308 -25.29 3.29 9.63
CA SER A 308 -24.59 3.99 8.54
C SER A 308 -23.50 3.15 7.87
N TYR A 309 -22.80 2.29 8.63
CA TYR A 309 -21.75 1.43 8.09
C TYR A 309 -22.27 0.36 7.10
N LEU A 310 -23.55 -0.03 7.16
CA LEU A 310 -24.16 -0.94 6.18
C LEU A 310 -24.64 -0.22 4.93
N THR A 311 -24.76 1.10 4.97
CA THR A 311 -25.25 1.92 3.85
C THR A 311 -24.16 2.77 3.21
N ASP A 312 -22.95 2.77 3.80
CA ASP A 312 -21.78 3.48 3.31
C ASP A 312 -21.37 2.99 1.90
N GLY A 313 -21.27 3.93 0.96
CA GLY A 313 -20.99 3.69 -0.46
C GLY A 313 -22.05 2.87 -1.23
N MET A 314 -23.20 2.58 -0.64
CA MET A 314 -24.30 1.87 -1.30
C MET A 314 -25.25 2.83 -2.04
N PRO A 315 -25.93 2.39 -3.11
CA PRO A 315 -27.03 3.14 -3.69
C PRO A 315 -28.15 3.43 -2.68
N ALA A 316 -28.83 4.57 -2.84
CA ALA A 316 -29.92 4.98 -1.97
C ALA A 316 -31.02 3.89 -1.88
N GLY A 317 -31.44 3.57 -0.65
CA GLY A 317 -32.45 2.54 -0.38
C GLY A 317 -31.92 1.10 -0.34
N THR A 318 -30.60 0.90 -0.42
CA THR A 318 -29.97 -0.42 -0.31
C THR A 318 -28.96 -0.48 0.83
N TYR A 319 -28.65 -1.68 1.31
CA TYR A 319 -27.59 -1.95 2.28
C TYR A 319 -26.64 -3.06 1.80
N ASN A 320 -25.44 -3.06 2.36
CA ASN A 320 -24.34 -3.96 2.01
C ASN A 320 -24.47 -5.30 2.76
N THR A 321 -24.89 -6.34 2.04
CA THR A 321 -24.96 -7.72 2.57
C THR A 321 -23.62 -8.44 2.62
N CYS A 322 -22.56 -7.84 2.10
CA CYS A 322 -21.18 -8.34 2.15
C CYS A 322 -20.36 -7.68 3.26
N TYR A 323 -20.95 -6.79 4.06
CA TYR A 323 -20.24 -6.13 5.13
C TYR A 323 -19.83 -7.13 6.22
N HIS A 324 -18.56 -7.08 6.61
CA HIS A 324 -18.03 -7.75 7.80
C HIS A 324 -17.28 -6.74 8.67
N SER A 325 -17.43 -6.87 9.99
CA SER A 325 -16.62 -6.08 10.92
C SER A 325 -15.18 -6.55 10.94
N GLY A 326 -14.23 -5.63 11.16
CA GLY A 326 -12.81 -5.98 11.31
C GLY A 326 -12.08 -6.30 10.00
N GLY A 327 -12.65 -5.95 8.85
CA GLY A 327 -11.97 -6.00 7.56
C GLY A 327 -11.93 -7.37 6.87
N ALA A 328 -12.74 -8.35 7.31
CA ALA A 328 -12.90 -9.58 6.55
C ALA A 328 -13.59 -9.31 5.19
N VAL A 329 -13.11 -9.97 4.13
CA VAL A 329 -13.59 -9.77 2.76
C VAL A 329 -14.55 -10.90 2.38
N ASP A 330 -15.76 -10.54 1.92
CA ASP A 330 -16.74 -11.50 1.41
C ASP A 330 -16.29 -12.06 0.05
N GLN A 331 -16.47 -13.35 -0.20
CA GLN A 331 -16.07 -13.98 -1.47
C GLN A 331 -16.72 -13.34 -2.70
N ARG A 332 -17.92 -12.77 -2.56
CA ARG A 332 -18.57 -12.02 -3.66
C ARG A 332 -17.80 -10.77 -4.06
N VAL A 333 -17.11 -10.14 -3.11
CA VAL A 333 -16.26 -8.97 -3.36
C VAL A 333 -14.99 -9.38 -4.10
N THR A 334 -14.34 -10.49 -3.69
CA THR A 334 -13.21 -11.07 -4.44
C THR A 334 -13.61 -11.51 -5.86
N ALA A 335 -14.79 -12.12 -6.01
CA ALA A 335 -15.31 -12.52 -7.33
C ALA A 335 -15.56 -11.33 -8.26
N ALA A 336 -15.85 -10.14 -7.74
CA ALA A 336 -16.01 -8.92 -8.53
C ALA A 336 -14.69 -8.47 -9.18
N PHE A 337 -13.56 -8.59 -8.48
CA PHE A 337 -12.23 -8.34 -9.07
C PHE A 337 -11.95 -9.34 -10.20
N HIS A 338 -12.10 -10.63 -9.92
CA HIS A 338 -11.87 -11.68 -10.90
C HIS A 338 -12.75 -11.51 -12.17
N THR A 339 -14.05 -11.27 -12.00
CA THR A 339 -14.96 -11.02 -13.12
C THR A 339 -14.51 -9.81 -13.95
N THR A 340 -14.08 -8.74 -13.29
CA THR A 340 -13.60 -7.53 -13.96
C THR A 340 -12.29 -7.79 -14.70
N PHE A 341 -11.36 -8.53 -14.09
CA PHE A 341 -10.10 -8.93 -14.72
C PHE A 341 -10.34 -9.65 -16.05
N ASN A 342 -11.15 -10.71 -16.03
CA ASN A 342 -11.44 -11.52 -17.24
C ASN A 342 -12.18 -10.70 -18.32
N ALA A 343 -12.99 -9.72 -17.90
CA ALA A 343 -13.67 -8.82 -18.82
C ALA A 343 -12.71 -7.80 -19.46
N THR A 344 -11.76 -7.26 -18.69
CA THR A 344 -10.87 -6.18 -19.10
C THR A 344 -9.67 -6.66 -19.92
N PHE A 345 -8.94 -7.66 -19.43
CA PHE A 345 -7.67 -8.04 -20.04
C PHE A 345 -7.88 -9.06 -21.16
N LYS A 346 -7.10 -8.91 -22.24
CA LYS A 346 -7.19 -9.74 -23.45
C LYS A 346 -5.82 -10.26 -23.84
N ASN A 347 -5.81 -11.45 -24.43
CA ASN A 347 -4.66 -11.97 -25.16
C ASN A 347 -4.48 -11.21 -26.48
N ALA A 348 -3.34 -11.44 -27.15
CA ALA A 348 -3.02 -10.83 -28.43
C ALA A 348 -4.04 -11.18 -29.56
N ASP A 349 -4.73 -12.31 -29.44
CA ASP A 349 -5.80 -12.75 -30.34
C ASP A 349 -7.19 -12.18 -29.96
N ASN A 350 -7.24 -11.24 -29.02
CA ASN A 350 -8.43 -10.59 -28.48
C ASN A 350 -9.37 -11.50 -27.68
N THR A 351 -8.94 -12.73 -27.33
CA THR A 351 -9.67 -13.57 -26.37
C THR A 351 -9.46 -13.07 -24.93
N PRO A 352 -10.38 -13.34 -23.99
CA PRO A 352 -10.17 -13.04 -22.56
C PRO A 352 -8.85 -13.60 -22.04
N LEU A 353 -8.06 -12.76 -21.37
CA LEU A 353 -7.01 -13.25 -20.49
C LEU A 353 -7.67 -13.66 -19.19
N LEU A 354 -7.79 -14.97 -18.98
CA LEU A 354 -8.34 -15.52 -17.74
C LEU A 354 -7.34 -15.34 -16.61
N LEU A 355 -7.81 -15.18 -15.37
CA LEU A 355 -6.94 -14.95 -14.23
C LEU A 355 -6.34 -16.25 -13.70
N HIS A 356 -7.18 -17.24 -13.38
CA HIS A 356 -6.77 -18.44 -12.66
C HIS A 356 -6.76 -19.70 -13.52
N VAL A 357 -5.98 -20.71 -13.10
CA VAL A 357 -5.96 -22.06 -13.72
C VAL A 357 -7.35 -22.69 -13.78
N ALA A 358 -8.19 -22.41 -12.78
CA ALA A 358 -9.56 -22.91 -12.70
C ALA A 358 -10.46 -22.37 -13.83
N ASP A 359 -10.12 -21.23 -14.41
CA ASP A 359 -10.86 -20.62 -15.50
C ASP A 359 -10.50 -21.24 -16.85
N GLY A 360 -9.26 -21.73 -16.99
CA GLY A 360 -8.77 -22.41 -18.18
C GLY A 360 -7.25 -22.46 -18.29
N ALA A 361 -6.77 -23.32 -19.18
CA ALA A 361 -5.33 -23.61 -19.35
C ALA A 361 -4.48 -22.44 -19.90
N ASN A 362 -5.12 -21.40 -20.46
CA ASN A 362 -4.45 -20.20 -20.99
C ASN A 362 -4.55 -18.99 -20.04
N SER A 363 -4.79 -19.22 -18.75
CA SER A 363 -4.88 -18.17 -17.73
C SER A 363 -3.54 -17.51 -17.43
N LEU A 364 -3.56 -16.32 -16.82
CA LEU A 364 -2.37 -15.61 -16.35
C LEU A 364 -1.59 -16.49 -15.38
N GLU A 365 -2.25 -17.08 -14.38
CA GLU A 365 -1.65 -18.03 -13.43
C GLU A 365 -0.90 -19.17 -14.15
N ALA A 366 -1.58 -19.88 -15.06
CA ALA A 366 -1.01 -21.04 -15.77
C ALA A 366 0.17 -20.69 -16.68
N THR A 367 0.19 -19.46 -17.21
CA THR A 367 1.13 -19.03 -18.26
C THR A 367 2.08 -17.94 -17.81
N LEU A 368 2.15 -17.66 -16.50
CA LEU A 368 2.88 -16.53 -15.95
C LEU A 368 4.36 -16.56 -16.34
N HIS A 369 5.01 -17.72 -16.16
CA HIS A 369 6.42 -17.90 -16.54
C HIS A 369 6.65 -17.53 -18.00
N ALA A 370 5.90 -18.13 -18.92
CA ALA A 370 6.09 -17.91 -20.36
C ALA A 370 5.87 -16.44 -20.77
N ARG A 371 4.88 -15.77 -20.15
CA ARG A 371 4.61 -14.36 -20.41
C ARG A 371 5.72 -13.46 -19.89
N LEU A 372 6.18 -13.69 -18.66
CA LEU A 372 7.28 -12.91 -18.09
C LEU A 372 8.61 -13.20 -18.80
N ASP A 373 8.85 -14.44 -19.24
CA ASP A 373 10.04 -14.79 -20.02
C ASP A 373 10.06 -14.03 -21.36
N ALA A 374 8.91 -13.92 -22.03
CA ALA A 374 8.81 -13.15 -23.27
C ALA A 374 8.89 -11.63 -23.07
N TYR A 375 8.43 -11.12 -21.92
CA TYR A 375 8.34 -9.69 -21.63
C TYR A 375 9.63 -9.09 -21.06
N LEU A 376 10.32 -9.82 -20.18
CA LEU A 376 11.48 -9.31 -19.46
C LEU A 376 12.73 -9.28 -20.36
N PRO A 377 13.60 -8.24 -20.23
CA PRO A 377 14.76 -8.03 -21.09
C PRO A 377 15.91 -9.02 -20.87
#